data_AF-A0A2X3F1W3-F1
#
_entry.id   AF-A0A2X3F1W3-F1
#
_cell.length_a   1.000
_cell.length_b   1.000
_cell.length_c   1.000
_cell.angle_alpha   90.00
_cell.angle_beta   90.00
_cell.angle_gamma   90.00
#
_symmetry.space_group_name_H-M   'P 1'
#
loop_
_entity.id
_entity.type
_entity.pdbx_description
1 polymer ?
#
loop_
_entity_poly.entity_id
_entity_poly.type
_entity_poly.pdbx_seq_one_letter_code
_entity_poly.pdbx_strand_id
1 'polypeptide(L)' 'MNATCERFNRTLREQFIEFNELLLFEDLNLFNQRMAEYLVLYNSKRPHKSLELMTPVDYILRESKNCNMWWTIHVIAF' A
#
# COMPACT_ATOMS: atom_id res chain seq x y z
N MET A 1 6.93 -18.60 -5.26
CA MET A 1 5.88 -17.59 -5.53
C MET A 1 5.35 -17.06 -4.21
N ASN A 2 5.24 -15.74 -4.07
CA ASN A 2 4.80 -15.10 -2.83
C ASN A 2 3.31 -14.76 -2.97
N ALA A 3 2.44 -15.70 -2.56
CA ALA A 3 0.99 -15.59 -2.70
C ALA A 3 0.41 -14.31 -2.06
N THR A 4 1.06 -13.79 -1.01
CA THR A 4 0.68 -12.53 -0.36
C THR A 4 0.94 -11.34 -1.26
N CYS A 5 2.11 -11.27 -1.91
CA CYS A 5 2.43 -10.23 -2.89
C CYS A 5 1.51 -10.29 -4.10
N GLU A 6 1.21 -11.50 -4.59
CA GLU A 6 0.29 -11.70 -5.72
C GLU A 6 -1.13 -11.20 -5.40
N ARG A 7 -1.64 -11.52 -4.20
CA ARG A 7 -2.95 -11.02 -3.74
C ARG A 7 -2.95 -9.49 -3.66
N PHE A 8 -1.92 -8.88 -3.09
CA PHE A 8 -1.80 -7.42 -3.01
C PHE A 8 -1.78 -6.79 -4.41
N ASN A 9 -0.97 -7.31 -5.33
CA ASN A 9 -0.85 -6.78 -6.69
C ASN A 9 -2.19 -6.86 -7.45
N ARG A 10 -2.96 -7.93 -7.24
CA ARG A 10 -4.32 -8.03 -7.80
C ARG A 10 -5.23 -6.94 -7.23
N THR A 11 -5.22 -6.74 -5.91
CA THR A 11 -6.00 -5.67 -5.28
C THR A 11 -5.57 -4.28 -5.75
N LEU A 12 -4.27 -4.02 -5.90
CA LEU A 12 -3.77 -2.75 -6.44
C LEU A 12 -4.27 -2.52 -7.87
N ARG A 13 -4.27 -3.56 -8.71
CA ARG A 13 -4.79 -3.46 -10.08
C ARG A 13 -6.28 -3.12 -10.08
N GLU A 14 -7.08 -3.97 -9.44
CA GLU A 14 -8.55 -3.89 -9.44
C GLU A 14 -9.08 -2.63 -8.74
N GLN A 15 -8.39 -2.12 -7.71
CA GLN A 15 -8.88 -1.01 -6.89
C GLN A 15 -8.26 0.35 -7.21
N PHE A 16 -7.15 0.39 -7.94
CA PHE A 16 -6.47 1.65 -8.24
C PHE A 16 -6.12 1.77 -9.73
N ILE A 17 -5.37 0.82 -10.29
CA ILE A 17 -4.82 0.95 -11.65
C ILE A 17 -5.93 1.01 -12.69
N GLU A 18 -6.91 0.10 -12.64
CA GLU A 18 -8.02 0.06 -13.60
C GLU A 18 -8.86 1.35 -13.58
N PHE A 19 -8.98 2.02 -12.42
CA PHE A 19 -9.69 3.30 -12.30
C PHE A 19 -8.87 4.51 -12.76
N ASN A 20 -7.54 4.39 -12.81
CA ASN A 20 -6.63 5.48 -13.14
C ASN A 20 -5.84 5.19 -14.42
N GLU A 21 -6.25 4.20 -15.22
CA GLU A 21 -5.49 3.72 -16.38
C GLU A 21 -5.23 4.82 -17.40
N LEU A 22 -6.18 5.73 -17.62
CA LEU A 22 -6.01 6.88 -18.52
C LEU A 22 -4.83 7.77 -18.10
N LEU A 23 -4.60 7.95 -16.79
CA LEU A 23 -3.51 8.77 -16.29
C LEU A 23 -2.13 8.17 -16.61
N LEU A 24 -2.02 6.87 -16.87
CA LEU A 24 -0.77 6.26 -17.33
C LEU A 24 -0.31 6.83 -18.68
N PHE A 25 -1.25 7.27 -19.52
CA PHE A 25 -0.98 7.80 -20.86
C PHE A 25 -1.04 9.32 -20.91
N GLU A 26 -1.86 9.95 -20.07
CA GLU A 26 -2.09 11.40 -20.10
C GLU A 26 -1.18 12.17 -19.14
N ASP A 27 -1.05 11.71 -17.89
CA ASP A 27 -0.28 12.40 -16.85
C ASP A 27 0.28 11.40 -15.83
N LEU A 28 1.47 10.88 -16.15
CA LEU A 28 2.15 9.91 -15.32
C LEU A 28 2.55 10.48 -13.95
N ASN A 29 2.76 11.80 -13.83
CA ASN A 29 3.10 12.42 -12.54
C ASN A 29 1.88 12.40 -11.62
N LEU A 30 0.71 12.77 -12.13
CA LEU A 30 -0.53 12.69 -11.37
C LEU A 30 -0.89 11.24 -11.02
N PHE A 31 -0.66 10.28 -11.92
CA PHE A 31 -0.83 8.86 -11.62
C PHE A 31 0.04 8.45 -10.41
N ASN A 32 1.34 8.79 -10.44
CA ASN A 32 2.27 8.46 -9.35
C ASN A 32 1.88 9.11 -8.03
N GLN A 33 1.42 10.37 -8.05
CA GLN A 33 0.95 11.05 -6.84
C GLN A 33 -0.26 10.31 -6.24
N ARG A 34 -1.28 10.02 -7.05
CA ARG A 34 -2.47 9.30 -6.58
C ARG A 34 -2.14 7.89 -6.09
N MET A 35 -1.18 7.23 -6.74
CA MET A 35 -0.73 5.91 -6.31
C MET A 35 -0.06 5.97 -4.94
N ALA A 36 0.77 6.97 -4.70
CA ALA A 36 1.38 7.19 -3.39
C ALA A 36 0.31 7.43 -2.31
N GLU A 37 -0.68 8.29 -2.58
CA GLU A 37 -1.80 8.53 -1.67
C GLU A 37 -2.61 7.26 -1.37
N TYR A 38 -2.91 6.46 -2.40
CA TYR A 38 -3.58 5.17 -2.24
C TYR A 38 -2.78 4.21 -1.36
N LEU A 39 -1.46 4.12 -1.55
CA LEU A 39 -0.59 3.26 -0.75
C LEU A 39 -0.50 3.71 0.71
N VAL A 40 -0.47 5.02 0.99
CA VAL A 40 -0.55 5.55 2.37
C VAL A 40 -1.83 5.08 3.03
N LEU A 41 -2.97 5.27 2.36
CA LEU A 41 -4.28 4.91 2.88
C LEU A 41 -4.39 3.40 3.13
N TYR A 42 -3.98 2.59 2.16
CA TYR A 42 -4.04 1.13 2.24
C TYR A 42 -3.22 0.58 3.41
N ASN A 43 -2.00 1.12 3.61
CA ASN A 43 -1.06 0.62 4.60
C ASN A 43 -1.28 1.19 6.01
N SER A 44 -1.83 2.40 6.13
CA SER A 44 -1.84 3.13 7.41
C SER A 44 -3.24 3.44 7.95
N LYS A 45 -4.30 3.27 7.15
CA LYS A 45 -5.67 3.64 7.53
C LYS A 45 -6.69 2.54 7.28
N ARG A 46 -6.49 1.70 6.26
CA ARG A 46 -7.45 0.65 5.91
C ARG A 46 -7.30 -0.55 6.85
N PRO A 47 -8.33 -0.94 7.62
CA PRO A 47 -8.32 -2.16 8.41
C PRO A 47 -8.49 -3.40 7.52
N HIS A 48 -7.76 -4.47 7.81
CA HIS A 48 -7.82 -5.72 7.04
C HIS A 48 -8.35 -6.87 7.89
N LYS A 49 -9.40 -7.55 7.42
CA LYS A 49 -10.02 -8.68 8.14
C LYS A 49 -9.03 -9.82 8.42
N SER A 50 -8.09 -10.08 7.51
CA SER A 50 -7.05 -11.09 7.68
C SER A 50 -5.99 -10.72 8.73
N LEU A 51 -5.95 -9.46 9.16
CA LEU A 51 -5.04 -8.93 10.18
C LEU A 51 -5.81 -8.53 11.44
N GLU A 52 -6.89 -9.21 11.79
CA GLU A 52 -7.71 -8.88 12.98
C GLU A 52 -8.19 -7.42 12.99
N LEU A 53 -8.50 -6.86 11.81
CA LEU A 53 -8.87 -5.45 11.58
C LEU A 53 -7.75 -4.44 11.85
N MET A 54 -6.50 -4.87 12.01
CA MET A 54 -5.33 -3.98 12.02
C MET A 54 -5.01 -3.46 10.61
N THR A 55 -4.31 -2.34 10.55
CA THR A 55 -3.65 -1.90 9.31
C THR A 55 -2.36 -2.69 9.09
N PRO A 56 -1.82 -2.75 7.86
CA PRO A 56 -0.54 -3.41 7.59
C PRO A 56 0.61 -2.84 8.43
N VAL A 57 0.64 -1.52 8.64
CA VAL A 57 1.64 -0.87 9.49
C VAL A 57 1.50 -1.30 10.94
N ASP A 58 0.28 -1.29 11.50
CA ASP A 58 0.05 -1.73 12.89
C ASP A 58 0.48 -3.18 13.11
N TYR A 59 0.19 -4.05 12.15
CA TYR A 59 0.59 -5.45 12.19
C TYR A 59 2.13 -5.61 12.20
N ILE A 60 2.84 -4.86 11.35
CA ILE A 60 4.31 -4.89 11.31
C ILE A 60 4.91 -4.43 12.64
N LEU A 61 4.38 -3.35 13.21
CA LEU A 61 4.81 -2.81 14.50
C LEU A 61 4.57 -3.82 15.63
N ARG A 62 3.39 -4.45 15.68
CA ARG A 62 3.05 -5.47 16.67
C ARG A 62 3.98 -6.67 16.61
N GLU A 63 4.28 -7.15 15.41
CA GLU A 63 5.08 -8.36 15.21
C GLU A 63 6.59 -8.13 15.34
N SER A 64 7.03 -6.89 15.60
CA SER A 64 8.46 -6.50 15.58
C SER A 64 9.18 -6.96 14.31
N LYS A 65 8.45 -7.05 13.19
CA LYS A 65 9.01 -7.48 11.91
C LYS A 65 9.75 -6.31 11.30
N ASN A 66 11.04 -6.48 11.04
CA ASN A 66 11.79 -5.51 10.26
C ASN A 66 11.22 -5.45 8.85
N CYS A 67 10.65 -4.30 8.47
CA CYS A 67 10.34 -4.02 7.09
C CYS A 67 11.60 -3.48 6.42
N ASN A 68 12.17 -4.22 5.47
CA ASN A 68 13.35 -3.77 4.70
C ASN A 68 13.03 -2.63 3.71
N MET A 69 11.80 -2.12 3.72
CA MET A 69 11.42 -0.93 2.96
C MET A 69 11.76 0.32 3.78
N TRP A 70 12.63 1.17 3.24
CA TRP A 70 13.11 2.42 3.82
C TRP A 70 12.01 3.46 4.14
N TRP A 71 10.77 3.21 3.73
CA TRP A 71 9.65 4.15 3.84
C TRP A 71 9.04 4.21 5.25
N THR A 72 8.99 3.09 5.98
CA THR A 72 8.45 3.09 7.36
C THR A 72 9.38 3.77 8.36
N ILE A 73 10.68 3.86 8.07
CA ILE A 73 11.66 4.51 8.96
C ILE A 73 11.48 6.05 8.93
N HIS A 74 11.05 6.63 7.81
CA HIS A 74 10.84 8.09 7.71
C HIS A 74 9.52 8.59 8.33
N VAL A 75 8.50 7.73 8.45
CA VAL A 75 7.17 8.15 8.94
C VAL A 75 7.04 8.01 10.47
N ILE A 76 7.87 7.19 11.12
CA ILE A 76 7.82 6.96 12.58
C ILE A 76 8.77 7.92 13.34
N ALA A 77 9.62 8.67 12.64
CA ALA A 77 10.61 9.58 13.23
C ALA A 77 10.18 11.07 13.24
N PHE A 78 8.88 11.35 13.33
CA PHE A 78 8.34 12.70 13.59
C PHE A 78 7.44 12.70 14.82
#